data_AF-A0A7C9N1Z6-F1
#
_entry.id   AF-A0A7C9N1Z6-F1
#
_cell.length_a   1.000
_cell.length_b   1.000
_cell.length_c   1.000
_cell.angle_alpha   90.00
_cell.angle_beta   90.00
_cell.angle_gamma   90.00
#
_symmetry.space_group_name_H-M   'P 1'
#
loop_
_entity.id
_entity.type
_entity.pdbx_description
1 polymer ?
#
loop_
_entity_poly.entity_id
_entity_poly.type
_entity_poly.pdbx_seq_one_letter_code
_entity_poly.pdbx_strand_id
1 'polypeptide(L)'
;MDDVRIYDKALSPDAIKDYYDVSGDVSLLQDSTPDINDITVHFGTGNKKEEDYYNVGIGSVSTDNLGIASTRIDTQEGAENALESLNQAIVKKDKIRANLGATQNRLENTISNIQTQAENLHAAESQISDTDVAEEMTSFVKEQILTQASVAMLAQANSLPKMALQIIQG
;
A
#
# COMPACT_ATOMS: atom_id res chain seq x y z
N MET A 1 17.81 9.61 -27.77
CA MET A 1 16.52 10.13 -27.29
C MET A 1 15.50 9.07 -27.65
N ASP A 2 15.39 8.04 -26.82
CA ASP A 2 14.37 7.01 -26.97
C ASP A 2 13.31 7.25 -25.91
N ASP A 3 12.10 7.46 -26.42
CA ASP A 3 10.96 8.01 -25.71
C ASP A 3 10.29 6.96 -24.83
N VAL A 4 9.87 7.41 -23.66
CA VAL A 4 9.26 6.62 -22.58
C VAL A 4 7.89 6.12 -23.03
N ARG A 5 7.82 4.88 -23.51
CA ARG A 5 6.54 4.17 -23.75
C ARG A 5 6.28 3.16 -22.63
N ILE A 6 6.00 3.66 -21.44
CA ILE A 6 5.57 2.85 -20.29
C ILE A 6 4.04 2.94 -20.04
N TYR A 7 3.29 3.75 -20.81
CA TYR A 7 1.91 4.11 -20.44
C TYR A 7 0.76 3.35 -21.11
N ASP A 8 0.98 2.42 -22.04
CA ASP A 8 -0.15 1.91 -22.86
C ASP A 8 -0.63 0.47 -22.54
N LYS A 9 0.00 -0.25 -21.60
CA LYS A 9 -0.41 -1.65 -21.30
C LYS A 9 -1.05 -1.90 -19.93
N ALA A 10 -1.11 -0.88 -19.07
CA ALA A 10 -1.68 -1.02 -17.73
C ALA A 10 -3.13 -0.51 -17.62
N LEU A 11 -3.72 -0.02 -18.71
CA LEU A 11 -5.04 0.65 -18.68
C LEU A 11 -6.03 0.12 -19.72
N SER A 12 -5.90 -1.14 -20.18
CA SER A 12 -7.00 -1.75 -20.92
C SER A 12 -8.16 -2.01 -19.94
N PRO A 13 -9.40 -1.56 -20.24
CA PRO A 13 -10.56 -1.77 -19.37
C PRO A 13 -10.79 -3.24 -18.96
N ASP A 14 -10.36 -4.19 -19.78
CA ASP A 14 -10.45 -5.64 -19.49
C ASP A 14 -9.49 -6.11 -18.38
N ALA A 15 -8.33 -5.45 -18.19
CA ALA A 15 -7.35 -5.83 -17.17
C ALA A 15 -7.68 -5.28 -15.77
N ILE A 16 -8.51 -4.24 -15.70
CA ILE A 16 -8.99 -3.66 -14.43
C ILE A 16 -10.16 -4.48 -13.87
N LYS A 17 -10.87 -5.20 -14.74
CA LYS A 17 -12.06 -5.98 -14.36
C LYS A 17 -11.75 -7.18 -13.46
N ASP A 18 -10.57 -7.79 -13.61
CA ASP A 18 -10.13 -8.90 -12.76
C ASP A 18 -9.73 -8.45 -11.34
N TYR A 19 -9.54 -7.15 -11.11
CA TYR A 19 -9.13 -6.60 -9.80
C TYR A 19 -10.31 -6.06 -8.96
N TYR A 20 -11.50 -5.87 -9.57
CA TYR A 20 -12.65 -5.23 -8.92
C TYR A 20 -13.99 -5.98 -9.07
N ASP A 21 -13.99 -7.30 -9.29
CA ASP A 21 -15.24 -8.06 -9.23
C ASP A 21 -15.59 -8.45 -7.78
N VAL A 22 -16.17 -7.50 -7.04
CA VAL A 22 -17.02 -7.79 -5.86
C VAL A 22 -18.49 -7.77 -6.32
N SER A 23 -18.80 -8.38 -7.46
CA SER A 23 -20.15 -8.45 -8.03
C SER A 23 -20.74 -9.87 -7.97
N GLY A 24 -20.18 -10.74 -7.13
CA GLY A 24 -20.91 -11.84 -6.50
C GLY A 24 -21.45 -11.37 -5.16
N ASP A 25 -22.75 -11.52 -4.93
CA ASP A 25 -23.41 -11.28 -3.65
C ASP A 25 -22.51 -11.80 -2.51
N VAL A 26 -22.04 -10.93 -1.60
CA VAL A 26 -21.23 -11.34 -0.44
C VAL A 26 -22.17 -12.01 0.56
N SER A 27 -22.64 -13.20 0.20
CA SER A 27 -23.52 -14.03 1.00
C SER A 27 -22.66 -14.85 1.93
N LEU A 28 -22.41 -14.31 3.12
CA LEU A 28 -21.60 -14.94 4.16
C LEU A 28 -22.25 -16.18 4.78
N LEU A 29 -23.43 -16.63 4.30
CA LEU A 29 -24.28 -17.64 4.96
C LEU A 29 -25.09 -18.53 3.98
N GLN A 30 -24.62 -18.83 2.77
CA GLN A 30 -25.33 -19.77 1.88
C GLN A 30 -24.70 -21.16 1.79
N ASP A 31 -25.57 -22.15 1.96
CA ASP A 31 -25.36 -23.59 2.13
C ASP A 31 -25.08 -24.34 0.80
N SER A 32 -24.85 -23.65 -0.32
CA SER A 32 -24.67 -24.34 -1.62
C SER A 32 -23.90 -23.48 -2.64
N THR A 33 -22.57 -23.65 -2.67
CA THR A 33 -21.61 -23.20 -3.71
C THR A 33 -21.44 -21.68 -3.92
N PRO A 34 -20.24 -21.16 -4.29
CA PRO A 34 -18.90 -21.74 -4.27
C PRO A 34 -18.22 -21.42 -2.94
N ASP A 35 -17.14 -22.14 -2.63
CA ASP A 35 -16.24 -21.79 -1.54
C ASP A 35 -15.96 -20.28 -1.53
N ILE A 36 -15.96 -19.67 -0.35
CA ILE A 36 -15.27 -18.39 -0.14
C ILE A 36 -13.78 -18.72 -0.27
N ASN A 37 -13.30 -18.94 -1.50
CA ASN A 37 -11.99 -19.52 -1.80
C ASN A 37 -10.90 -18.45 -1.74
N ASP A 38 -10.86 -17.75 -0.61
CA ASP A 38 -9.80 -16.85 -0.18
C ASP A 38 -10.07 -15.36 -0.48
N ILE A 39 -10.13 -14.56 0.59
CA ILE A 39 -9.92 -13.12 0.50
C ILE A 39 -8.42 -12.91 0.31
N THR A 40 -8.01 -12.36 -0.84
CA THR A 40 -6.61 -12.04 -1.10
C THR A 40 -6.32 -10.61 -0.67
N VAL A 41 -5.48 -10.44 0.34
CA VAL A 41 -4.97 -9.13 0.77
C VAL A 41 -3.61 -8.92 0.12
N HIS A 42 -3.52 -7.92 -0.76
CA HIS A 42 -2.27 -7.50 -1.38
C HIS A 42 -1.63 -6.35 -0.58
N PHE A 43 -0.32 -6.40 -0.38
CA PHE A 43 0.48 -5.35 0.23
C PHE A 43 1.81 -5.22 -0.52
N GLY A 44 2.41 -4.03 -0.53
CA GLY A 44 3.64 -3.77 -1.28
C GLY A 44 3.36 -3.32 -2.71
N THR A 45 4.43 -3.09 -3.48
CA THR A 45 4.36 -2.57 -4.86
C THR A 45 4.71 -3.63 -5.91
N GLY A 46 5.18 -4.81 -5.47
CA GLY A 46 5.41 -5.97 -6.32
C GLY A 46 4.11 -6.72 -6.58
N ASN A 47 3.90 -7.20 -7.80
CA ASN A 47 2.81 -8.13 -8.11
C ASN A 47 3.32 -9.58 -8.03
N LYS A 48 3.87 -9.98 -6.88
CA LYS A 48 4.41 -11.32 -6.65
C LYS A 48 3.63 -12.07 -5.58
N LYS A 49 2.92 -13.12 -5.98
CA LYS A 49 2.05 -13.93 -5.12
C LYS A 49 2.74 -14.58 -3.90
N GLU A 50 4.05 -14.80 -3.96
CA GLU A 50 4.81 -15.46 -2.89
C GLU A 50 5.28 -14.49 -1.79
N GLU A 51 5.31 -13.19 -2.07
CA GLU A 51 5.87 -12.16 -1.20
C GLU A 51 4.79 -11.18 -0.70
N ASP A 52 3.89 -10.75 -1.60
CA ASP A 52 3.05 -9.56 -1.44
C ASP A 52 1.55 -9.88 -1.19
N TYR A 53 1.21 -11.16 -0.99
CA TYR A 53 -0.17 -11.61 -0.87
C TYR A 53 -0.39 -12.47 0.37
N TYR A 54 -1.49 -12.19 1.07
CA TYR A 54 -2.07 -13.09 2.06
C TYR A 54 -3.43 -13.58 1.60
N ASN A 55 -3.54 -14.89 1.42
CA ASN A 55 -4.81 -15.56 1.11
C ASN A 55 -5.48 -15.96 2.42
N VAL A 56 -6.69 -15.43 2.66
CA VAL A 56 -7.49 -15.70 3.86
C VAL A 56 -8.73 -16.48 3.46
N GLY A 57 -8.62 -17.81 3.51
CA GLY A 57 -9.73 -18.73 3.28
C GLY A 57 -10.37 -19.20 4.58
N ILE A 58 -11.69 -19.09 4.67
CA ILE A 58 -12.47 -19.83 5.66
C ILE A 58 -13.02 -21.04 4.91
N GLY A 59 -12.33 -22.18 5.02
CA GLY A 59 -12.82 -23.43 4.43
C GLY A 59 -14.25 -23.75 4.91
N SER A 60 -15.04 -24.43 4.08
CA SER A 60 -16.47 -24.64 4.36
C SER A 60 -16.74 -25.29 5.72
N VAL A 61 -17.58 -24.63 6.52
CA VAL A 61 -17.97 -25.04 7.89
C VAL A 61 -19.43 -25.53 7.91
N SER A 62 -19.88 -26.18 6.84
CA SER A 62 -21.22 -26.79 6.79
C SER A 62 -21.30 -28.01 7.71
N THR A 63 -22.52 -28.41 8.07
CA THR A 63 -22.78 -29.62 8.88
C THR A 63 -22.23 -30.88 8.20
N ASP A 64 -22.20 -30.91 6.87
CA ASP A 64 -21.61 -32.00 6.08
C ASP A 64 -20.08 -32.02 6.19
N ASN A 65 -19.42 -30.88 6.00
CA ASN A 65 -17.95 -30.78 6.07
C ASN A 65 -17.39 -30.96 7.50
N LEU A 66 -18.20 -30.60 8.49
CA LEU A 66 -17.92 -30.89 9.90
C LEU A 66 -18.20 -32.35 10.27
N GLY A 67 -18.93 -33.12 9.46
CA GLY A 67 -19.24 -34.53 9.69
C GLY A 67 -20.36 -34.75 10.72
N ILE A 68 -21.23 -33.76 10.92
CA ILE A 68 -22.31 -33.81 11.93
C ILE A 68 -23.71 -33.91 11.32
N ALA A 69 -23.83 -33.85 9.99
CA ALA A 69 -25.14 -33.81 9.31
C ALA A 69 -25.97 -35.10 9.45
N SER A 70 -25.32 -36.27 9.55
CA SER A 70 -25.99 -37.57 9.66
C SER A 70 -26.01 -38.14 11.08
N THR A 71 -25.69 -37.32 12.08
CA THR A 71 -25.57 -37.74 13.46
C THR A 71 -26.95 -38.03 14.08
N ARG A 72 -27.12 -39.20 14.72
CA ARG A 72 -28.39 -39.61 15.35
C ARG A 72 -28.19 -39.92 16.83
N ILE A 73 -29.18 -39.58 17.66
CA ILE A 73 -29.14 -39.69 19.13
C ILE A 73 -30.29 -40.61 19.63
N ASP A 74 -30.88 -41.39 18.75
CA ASP A 74 -32.03 -42.26 19.07
C ASP A 74 -31.62 -43.58 19.75
N THR A 75 -30.35 -43.97 19.66
CA THR A 75 -29.78 -45.12 20.39
C THR A 75 -28.61 -44.66 21.26
N GLN A 76 -28.28 -45.45 22.29
CA GLN A 76 -27.12 -45.18 23.15
C GLN A 76 -25.81 -45.13 22.35
N GLU A 77 -25.60 -46.10 21.47
CA GLU A 77 -24.44 -46.15 20.57
C GLU A 77 -24.43 -44.96 19.59
N GLY A 78 -25.60 -44.56 19.07
CA GLY A 78 -25.73 -43.36 18.24
C GLY A 78 -25.32 -42.09 18.98
N ALA A 79 -25.73 -41.95 20.24
CA ALA A 79 -25.35 -40.82 21.09
C ALA A 79 -23.84 -40.78 21.39
N GLU A 80 -23.18 -41.94 21.57
CA GLU A 80 -21.72 -42.00 21.75
C GLU A 80 -20.98 -41.57 20.47
N ASN A 81 -21.38 -42.09 19.30
CA ASN A 81 -20.82 -41.68 18.01
C ASN A 81 -21.09 -40.20 17.67
N ALA A 82 -22.23 -39.67 18.12
CA ALA A 82 -22.59 -38.27 17.98
C ALA A 82 -21.65 -37.35 18.75
N LEU A 83 -21.31 -37.71 19.99
CA LEU A 83 -20.38 -36.97 20.82
C LEU A 83 -18.98 -36.95 20.21
N GLU A 84 -18.52 -38.07 19.66
CA GLU A 84 -17.24 -38.13 18.97
C GLU A 84 -17.22 -37.22 17.73
N SER A 85 -18.25 -37.30 16.90
CA SER A 85 -18.38 -36.47 15.69
C SER A 85 -18.42 -34.97 16.03
N LEU A 86 -19.15 -34.59 17.09
CA LEU A 86 -19.19 -33.22 17.59
C LEU A 86 -17.83 -32.73 18.11
N ASN A 87 -17.09 -33.57 18.84
CA ASN A 87 -15.75 -33.22 19.30
C ASN A 87 -14.81 -32.96 18.12
N GLN A 88 -14.86 -33.80 17.09
CA GLN A 88 -14.07 -33.60 15.87
C GLN A 88 -14.47 -32.31 15.13
N ALA A 89 -15.77 -32.01 15.04
CA ALA A 89 -16.26 -30.78 14.46
C ALA A 89 -15.78 -29.52 15.21
N ILE A 90 -15.79 -29.56 16.56
CA ILE A 90 -15.27 -28.48 17.40
C ILE A 90 -13.78 -28.26 17.13
N VAL A 91 -12.97 -29.33 17.12
CA VAL A 91 -11.53 -29.24 16.83
C VAL A 91 -11.27 -28.65 15.44
N LYS A 92 -12.03 -29.07 14.42
CA LYS A 92 -11.93 -28.50 13.06
C LYS A 92 -12.22 -26.99 13.05
N LYS A 93 -13.33 -26.57 13.66
CA LYS A 93 -13.71 -25.15 13.77
C LYS A 93 -12.64 -24.34 14.49
N ASP A 94 -12.11 -24.86 15.60
CA ASP A 94 -11.12 -24.15 16.40
C ASP A 94 -9.79 -24.04 15.67
N LYS A 95 -9.42 -25.03 14.85
CA LYS A 95 -8.27 -24.94 13.94
C LYS A 95 -8.44 -23.83 12.90
N ILE A 96 -9.63 -23.70 12.31
CA ILE A 96 -9.94 -22.62 11.37
C ILE A 96 -9.83 -21.26 12.06
N ARG A 97 -10.38 -21.11 13.28
CA ARG A 97 -10.25 -19.88 14.07
C ARG A 97 -8.82 -19.55 14.46
N ALA A 98 -8.03 -20.55 14.83
CA ALA A 98 -6.62 -20.37 15.16
C ALA A 98 -5.81 -19.89 13.94
N ASN A 99 -6.06 -20.47 12.77
CA ASN A 99 -5.44 -20.01 11.52
C ASN A 99 -5.84 -18.57 11.19
N LEU A 100 -7.12 -18.21 11.33
CA LEU A 100 -7.58 -16.84 11.10
C LEU A 100 -6.92 -15.85 12.08
N GLY A 101 -6.83 -16.20 13.36
CA GLY A 101 -6.14 -15.38 14.36
C GLY A 101 -4.64 -15.21 14.08
N ALA A 102 -3.97 -16.28 13.61
CA ALA A 102 -2.58 -16.20 13.19
C ALA A 102 -2.40 -15.26 11.98
N THR A 103 -3.29 -15.36 10.98
CA THR A 103 -3.26 -14.48 9.81
C THR A 103 -3.58 -13.03 10.17
N GLN A 104 -4.51 -12.79 11.10
CA GLN A 104 -4.79 -11.46 11.65
C GLN A 104 -3.53 -10.85 12.31
N ASN A 105 -2.83 -11.62 13.16
CA ASN A 105 -1.60 -11.14 13.80
C ASN A 105 -0.52 -10.80 12.76
N ARG A 106 -0.38 -11.63 11.72
CA ARG A 106 0.53 -11.34 10.60
C ARG A 106 0.14 -10.06 9.86
N LEU A 107 -1.15 -9.86 9.58
CA LEU A 107 -1.66 -8.65 8.94
C LEU A 107 -1.38 -7.41 9.80
N GLU A 108 -1.64 -7.46 11.09
CA GLU A 108 -1.34 -6.35 12.02
C GLU A 108 0.14 -5.99 12.04
N ASN A 109 1.02 -7.01 12.11
CA ASN A 109 2.47 -6.79 12.07
C ASN A 109 2.93 -6.23 10.72
N THR A 110 2.38 -6.73 9.61
CA THR A 110 2.69 -6.23 8.27
C THR A 110 2.22 -4.78 8.12
N ILE A 111 1.03 -4.44 8.60
CA ILE A 111 0.50 -3.06 8.59
C ILE A 111 1.42 -2.12 9.38
N SER A 112 1.79 -2.51 10.61
CA SER A 112 2.68 -1.71 11.46
C SER A 112 4.04 -1.47 10.78
N ASN A 113 4.61 -2.52 10.17
CA ASN A 113 5.86 -2.42 9.44
C ASN A 113 5.74 -1.47 8.22
N ILE A 114 4.66 -1.60 7.42
CA ILE A 114 4.42 -0.72 6.27
C ILE A 114 4.23 0.73 6.72
N GLN A 115 3.54 0.99 7.84
CA GLN A 115 3.39 2.32 8.40
C GLN A 115 4.75 2.92 8.79
N THR A 116 5.60 2.17 9.49
CA THR A 116 6.96 2.63 9.82
C THR A 116 7.80 2.88 8.55
N GLN A 117 7.70 2.02 7.54
CA GLN A 117 8.39 2.24 6.26
C GLN A 117 7.87 3.49 5.55
N ALA A 118 6.56 3.72 5.53
CA ALA A 118 5.95 4.91 4.93
C ALA A 118 6.40 6.19 5.67
N GLU A 119 6.45 6.18 7.00
CA GLU A 119 6.99 7.28 7.79
C GLU A 119 8.46 7.58 7.46
N ASN A 120 9.29 6.55 7.38
CA ASN A 120 10.70 6.70 7.02
C ASN A 120 10.88 7.23 5.59
N LEU A 121 10.08 6.74 4.63
CA LEU A 121 10.10 7.22 3.25
C LEU A 121 9.65 8.67 3.14
N HIS A 122 8.56 9.06 3.83
CA HIS A 122 8.12 10.45 3.87
C HIS A 122 9.14 11.37 4.54
N ALA A 123 9.82 10.92 5.60
CA ALA A 123 10.88 11.70 6.23
C ALA A 123 12.08 11.89 5.29
N ALA A 124 12.47 10.84 4.55
CA ALA A 124 13.53 10.93 3.55
C ALA A 124 13.13 11.83 2.38
N GLU A 125 11.90 11.73 1.89
CA GLU A 125 11.34 12.58 0.84
C GLU A 125 11.32 14.05 1.27
N SER A 126 10.87 14.35 2.50
CA SER A 126 10.90 15.70 3.06
C SER A 126 12.32 16.25 3.12
N GLN A 127 13.30 15.45 3.55
CA GLN A 127 14.71 15.89 3.60
C GLN A 127 15.27 16.18 2.21
N ILE A 128 14.96 15.35 1.22
CA ILE A 128 15.38 15.56 -0.17
C ILE A 128 14.73 16.83 -0.71
N SER A 129 13.41 16.94 -0.61
CA SER A 129 12.66 18.10 -1.08
C SER A 129 13.13 19.40 -0.41
N ASP A 130 13.37 19.38 0.91
CA ASP A 130 13.84 20.56 1.63
C ASP A 130 15.27 20.94 1.24
N THR A 131 16.14 19.96 0.96
CA THR A 131 17.52 20.21 0.50
C THR A 131 17.53 20.80 -0.90
N ASP A 132 16.75 20.23 -1.82
CA ASP A 132 16.64 20.72 -3.20
C ASP A 132 16.03 22.12 -3.23
N VAL A 133 14.99 22.38 -2.42
CA VAL A 133 14.40 23.71 -2.27
C VAL A 133 15.39 24.69 -1.67
N ALA A 134 16.17 24.29 -0.65
CA ALA A 134 17.20 25.15 -0.09
C ALA A 134 18.29 25.50 -1.10
N GLU A 135 18.74 24.53 -1.91
CA GLU A 135 19.72 24.78 -2.97
C GLU A 135 19.20 25.76 -4.02
N GLU A 136 18.00 25.53 -4.56
CA GLU A 136 17.34 26.44 -5.50
C GLU A 136 17.13 27.84 -4.91
N MET A 137 16.72 27.94 -3.64
CA MET A 137 16.55 29.22 -2.96
C MET A 137 17.89 29.96 -2.79
N THR A 138 18.99 29.26 -2.48
CA THR A 138 20.32 29.89 -2.41
C THR A 138 20.80 30.36 -3.78
N SER A 139 20.56 29.58 -4.83
CA SER A 139 20.88 29.95 -6.21
C SER A 139 20.07 31.18 -6.64
N PHE A 140 18.76 31.17 -6.40
CA PHE A 140 17.86 32.28 -6.65
C PHE A 140 18.30 33.55 -5.91
N VAL A 141 18.63 33.46 -4.61
CA VAL A 141 19.12 34.60 -3.83
C VAL A 141 20.47 35.10 -4.37
N LYS A 142 21.38 34.20 -4.75
CA LYS A 142 22.67 34.57 -5.35
C LYS A 142 22.47 35.32 -6.66
N GLU A 143 21.59 34.85 -7.55
CA GLU A 143 21.25 35.53 -8.80
C GLU A 143 20.59 36.89 -8.54
N GLN A 144 19.69 36.96 -7.56
CA GLN A 144 19.05 38.20 -7.14
C GLN A 144 20.04 39.22 -6.57
N ILE A 145 21.05 38.78 -5.82
CA ILE A 145 22.14 39.63 -5.32
C ILE A 145 23.04 40.07 -6.47
N LEU A 146 23.40 39.17 -7.40
CA LEU A 146 24.23 39.49 -8.56
C LEU A 146 23.57 40.51 -9.46
N THR A 147 22.25 40.42 -9.70
CA THR A 147 21.51 41.40 -10.50
C THR A 147 21.47 42.76 -9.82
N GLN A 148 21.21 42.83 -8.51
CA GLN A 148 21.25 44.07 -7.74
C GLN A 148 22.66 44.68 -7.70
N ALA A 149 23.70 43.86 -7.48
CA ALA A 149 25.09 44.29 -7.50
C ALA A 149 25.52 44.77 -8.89
N SER A 150 25.08 44.12 -9.96
CA SER A 150 25.34 44.55 -11.34
C SER A 150 24.71 45.91 -11.64
N VAL A 151 23.48 46.15 -11.19
CA VAL A 151 22.82 47.46 -11.33
C VAL A 151 23.57 48.55 -10.54
N ALA A 152 23.97 48.26 -9.29
CA ALA A 152 24.74 49.21 -8.48
C ALA A 152 26.14 49.47 -9.06
N MET A 153 26.82 48.43 -9.55
CA MET A 153 28.12 48.52 -10.23
C MET A 153 28.01 49.30 -11.54
N LEU A 154 26.97 49.08 -12.35
CA LEU A 154 26.71 49.86 -13.56
C LEU A 154 26.44 51.33 -13.22
N ALA A 155 25.67 51.62 -12.17
CA ALA A 155 25.44 52.98 -11.72
C ALA A 155 26.74 53.68 -11.26
N GLN A 156 27.60 52.98 -10.51
CA GLN A 156 28.89 53.48 -10.06
C GLN A 156 29.91 53.63 -11.20
N ALA A 157 29.94 52.68 -12.15
CA ALA A 157 30.79 52.74 -13.33
C ALA A 157 30.36 53.86 -14.30
N ASN A 158 29.09 54.29 -14.26
CA ASN A 158 28.60 55.41 -15.07
C ASN A 158 28.83 56.78 -14.37
N SER A 159 28.95 56.82 -13.04
CA SER A 159 29.25 58.04 -12.29
C SER A 159 30.74 58.41 -12.27
N LEU A 160 31.63 57.42 -12.25
CA LEU A 160 33.09 57.59 -12.29
C LEU A 160 33.61 58.41 -13.50
N PRO A 161 33.22 58.11 -14.76
CA PRO A 161 33.64 58.87 -15.93
C PRO A 161 33.13 60.31 -15.92
N LYS A 162 31.93 60.56 -15.38
CA LYS A 162 31.34 61.91 -15.29
C LYS A 162 32.12 62.79 -14.31
N MET A 163 32.55 62.22 -13.18
CA MET A 163 33.44 62.93 -12.24
C MET A 163 34.82 63.20 -12.85
N ALA A 164 35.38 62.25 -13.62
CA ALA A 164 36.65 62.46 -14.29
C ALA A 164 36.58 63.56 -15.37
N LEU A 165 35.49 63.64 -16.13
CA LEU A 165 35.26 64.71 -17.10
C LEU A 165 35.15 66.09 -16.42
N GLN A 166 34.56 66.17 -15.22
CA GLN A 166 34.54 67.42 -14.45
C GLN A 166 35.94 67.88 -14.00
N ILE A 167 36.86 66.95 -13.74
CA ILE A 167 38.26 67.27 -13.37
C ILE A 167 39.11 67.69 -14.59
N ILE A 168 38.77 67.21 -15.79
CA ILE A 168 39.50 67.56 -17.02
C ILE A 168 38.96 68.87 -17.65
N GLN A 169 37.71 69.23 -17.38
CA GLN A 169 37.06 70.43 -17.92
C GLN A 169 37.11 71.66 -17.00
N GLY A 170 37.57 71.51 -15.76
CA GLY A 170 37.80 72.60 -14.80
C GLY A 170 39.29 72.84 -14.59
#